data_AF-A0A2V8HPK8-F1
#
_entry.id   AF-A0A2V8HPK8-F1
#
_cell.length_a   1.000
_cell.length_b   1.000
_cell.length_c   1.000
_cell.angle_alpha   90.00
_cell.angle_beta   90.00
_cell.angle_gamma   90.00
#
_symmetry.space_group_name_H-M   'P 1'
#
loop_
_entity.id
_entity.type
_entity.pdbx_description
1 polymer ?
#
loop_
_entity_poly.entity_id
_entity_poly.type
_entity_poly.pdbx_seq_one_letter_code
_entity_poly.pdbx_strand_id
1 'polypeptide(L)'
;MANQLYWRQRKPFERLLAAGEQFRQAQMAQLGGRSADLRAPLEARREALGELTGLAAEVLRNAGHPASPDTMRRVTTTLEALATYGEQPDAPQPGRLTADVDPPGFEALAALVPRGIDRVGHRQTPPRVIPFNHPKPQPRKRKTSDDKEEAKRQEAERRAREVEARKELREAELALADAKKTAARARAEMKTAAARAKAADKTKTALESRFEKLTAAAEAARQDARRVASHAEEAAQAVDDAERAVKIAREKLKG
;
A
#
# COMPACT_ATOMS: atom_id res chain seq x y z
N MET A 1 16.02 2.22 12.10
CA MET A 1 14.91 3.19 12.02
C MET A 1 13.66 2.70 12.74
N ALA A 2 13.12 1.52 12.41
CA ALA A 2 11.91 0.98 13.04
C ALA A 2 11.97 0.92 14.59
N ASN A 3 13.13 0.59 15.18
CA ASN A 3 13.31 0.65 16.64
C ASN A 3 13.15 2.06 17.21
N GLN A 4 13.72 3.07 16.55
CA GLN A 4 13.59 4.46 17.01
C GLN A 4 12.15 4.94 16.92
N LEU A 5 11.44 4.51 15.87
CA LEU A 5 10.03 4.83 15.67
C LEU A 5 9.15 4.17 16.74
N TYR A 6 9.44 2.93 17.12
CA TYR A 6 8.75 2.25 18.23
C TYR A 6 8.87 3.03 19.55
N TRP A 7 10.09 3.48 19.89
CA TRP A 7 10.31 4.21 21.15
C TRP A 7 9.80 5.65 21.14
N ARG A 8 9.85 6.33 19.99
CA ARG A 8 9.43 7.74 19.86
C ARG A 8 7.93 7.91 19.58
N GLN A 9 7.33 6.97 18.86
CA GLN A 9 5.95 7.03 18.36
C GLN A 9 5.18 5.77 18.76
N ARG A 10 5.20 5.46 20.06
CA ARG A 10 4.68 4.20 20.61
C ARG A 10 3.19 3.99 20.34
N LYS A 11 2.37 5.02 20.53
CA LYS A 11 0.91 4.94 20.29
C LYS A 11 0.58 4.66 18.80
N PRO A 12 1.09 5.42 17.82
CA PRO A 12 0.91 5.07 16.40
C PRO A 12 1.38 3.66 16.04
N PHE A 13 2.51 3.21 16.63
CA PHE A 13 3.07 1.89 16.39
C PHE A 13 2.18 0.77 16.94
N GLU A 14 1.71 0.89 18.18
CA GLU A 14 0.81 -0.07 18.81
C GLU A 14 -0.52 -0.19 18.04
N ARG A 15 -1.04 0.92 17.49
CA ARG A 15 -2.23 0.86 16.61
C ARG A 15 -1.98 0.06 15.34
N LEU A 16 -0.80 0.18 14.71
CA LEU A 16 -0.46 -0.63 13.54
C LEU A 16 -0.44 -2.13 13.87
N LEU A 17 0.15 -2.50 15.02
CA LEU A 17 0.18 -3.89 15.47
C LEU A 17 -1.23 -4.41 15.77
N ALA A 18 -2.06 -3.61 16.45
CA ALA A 18 -3.45 -3.95 16.75
C ALA A 18 -4.30 -4.12 15.48
N ALA A 19 -4.15 -3.22 14.50
CA ALA A 19 -4.84 -3.35 13.21
C ALA A 19 -4.38 -4.59 12.42
N GLY A 20 -3.08 -4.92 12.49
CA GLY A 20 -2.53 -6.16 11.94
C GLY A 20 -3.13 -7.41 12.58
N GLU A 21 -3.30 -7.40 13.91
CA GLU A 21 -3.92 -8.51 14.66
C GLU A 21 -5.41 -8.67 14.34
N GLN A 22 -6.17 -7.58 14.33
CA GLN A 22 -7.58 -7.60 13.94
C GLN A 22 -7.77 -8.17 12.53
N PHE A 23 -6.90 -7.79 11.58
CA PHE A 23 -6.94 -8.32 10.24
C PHE A 23 -6.64 -9.83 10.19
N ARG A 24 -5.62 -10.31 10.93
CA ARG A 24 -5.34 -11.75 11.05
C ARG A 24 -6.52 -12.52 11.63
N GLN A 25 -7.14 -12.00 12.70
CA GLN A 25 -8.29 -12.65 13.33
C GLN A 25 -9.48 -12.73 12.37
N ALA A 26 -9.74 -11.67 11.60
CA ALA A 26 -10.77 -11.68 10.57
C ALA A 26 -10.47 -12.70 9.45
N GLN A 27 -9.20 -12.81 9.02
CA GLN A 27 -8.76 -13.83 8.06
C GLN A 27 -8.93 -15.25 8.61
N MET A 28 -8.54 -15.51 9.85
CA MET A 28 -8.72 -16.82 10.50
C MET A 28 -10.19 -17.17 10.68
N ALA A 29 -11.04 -16.21 11.04
CA ALA A 29 -12.48 -16.42 11.16
C ALA A 29 -13.09 -16.81 9.81
N GLN A 30 -12.69 -16.14 8.72
CA GLN A 30 -13.15 -16.46 7.38
C GLN A 30 -12.66 -17.84 6.90
N LEU A 31 -11.40 -18.20 7.15
CA LEU A 31 -10.86 -19.52 6.85
C LEU A 31 -11.54 -20.63 7.66
N GLY A 32 -11.99 -20.33 8.88
CA GLY A 32 -12.80 -21.20 9.73
C GLY A 32 -14.27 -21.28 9.33
N GLY A 33 -14.68 -20.72 8.18
CA GLY A 33 -16.04 -20.79 7.66
C GLY A 33 -17.02 -19.78 8.25
N ARG A 34 -16.56 -18.79 9.04
CA ARG A 34 -17.41 -17.71 9.56
C ARG A 34 -17.47 -16.56 8.57
N SER A 35 -18.64 -15.94 8.43
CA SER A 35 -18.78 -14.64 7.79
C SER A 35 -18.03 -13.60 8.61
N ALA A 36 -16.94 -13.04 8.07
CA ALA A 36 -16.16 -11.97 8.68
C ALA A 36 -15.89 -10.88 7.64
N ASP A 37 -16.09 -9.61 8.02
CA ASP A 37 -15.72 -8.49 7.14
C ASP A 37 -14.20 -8.25 7.20
N LEU A 38 -13.52 -8.52 6.08
CA LEU A 38 -12.10 -8.22 5.94
C LEU A 38 -11.82 -6.76 5.58
N ARG A 39 -12.80 -6.02 5.07
CA ARG A 39 -12.57 -4.68 4.51
C ARG A 39 -12.20 -3.70 5.60
N ALA A 40 -12.98 -3.62 6.67
CA ALA A 40 -12.71 -2.67 7.74
C ALA A 40 -11.33 -2.90 8.42
N PRO A 41 -10.94 -4.13 8.81
CA PRO A 41 -9.61 -4.37 9.38
C PRO A 41 -8.46 -4.12 8.39
N LEU A 42 -8.67 -4.38 7.08
CA LEU A 42 -7.68 -4.10 6.06
C LEU A 42 -7.44 -2.59 5.88
N GLU A 43 -8.50 -1.80 5.82
CA GLU A 43 -8.40 -0.34 5.70
C GLU A 43 -7.77 0.29 6.94
N ALA A 44 -8.17 -0.15 8.15
CA ALA A 44 -7.55 0.29 9.40
C ALA A 44 -6.03 0.01 9.43
N ARG A 45 -5.60 -1.15 8.90
CA ARG A 45 -4.17 -1.49 8.78
C ARG A 45 -3.45 -0.58 7.79
N ARG A 46 -4.06 -0.28 6.63
CA ARG A 46 -3.48 0.61 5.62
C ARG A 46 -3.31 2.03 6.14
N GLU A 47 -4.31 2.55 6.85
CA GLU A 47 -4.28 3.88 7.44
C GLU A 47 -3.17 3.99 8.50
N ALA A 48 -3.11 3.04 9.45
CA ALA A 48 -2.09 3.02 10.48
C ALA A 48 -0.67 2.91 9.90
N LEU A 49 -0.50 2.14 8.82
CA LEU A 49 0.77 2.03 8.11
C LEU A 49 1.17 3.34 7.42
N GLY A 50 0.23 4.01 6.76
CA GLY A 50 0.45 5.31 6.12
C GLY A 50 0.89 6.38 7.12
N GLU A 51 0.20 6.48 8.25
CA GLU A 51 0.56 7.40 9.33
C GLU A 51 1.97 7.12 9.85
N LEU A 52 2.29 5.87 10.15
CA LEU A 52 3.58 5.49 10.71
C LEU A 52 4.73 5.69 9.71
N THR A 53 4.47 5.50 8.42
CA THR A 53 5.42 5.80 7.34
C THR A 53 5.67 7.31 7.23
N GLY A 54 4.64 8.14 7.39
CA GLY A 54 4.79 9.61 7.45
C GLY A 54 5.67 10.05 8.63
N LEU A 55 5.41 9.51 9.82
CA LEU A 55 6.21 9.76 11.03
C LEU A 55 7.65 9.28 10.88
N ALA A 56 7.88 8.17 10.18
CA ALA A 56 9.24 7.71 9.88
C ALA A 56 10.00 8.71 9.00
N ALA A 57 9.35 9.28 7.99
CA ALA A 57 9.97 10.30 7.15
C ALA A 57 10.33 11.56 7.96
N GLU A 58 9.50 11.98 8.92
CA GLU A 58 9.80 13.09 9.83
C GLU A 58 10.99 12.80 10.74
N VAL A 59 11.04 11.61 11.34
CA VAL A 59 12.16 11.22 12.21
C VAL A 59 13.47 11.17 11.43
N LEU A 60 13.47 10.72 10.17
CA LEU A 60 14.66 10.75 9.30
C LEU A 60 15.12 12.19 9.03
N ARG A 61 14.20 13.08 8.65
CA ARG A 61 14.51 14.50 8.40
C ARG A 61 15.08 15.18 9.65
N ASN A 62 14.47 14.95 10.81
CA ASN A 62 14.93 15.51 12.09
C ASN A 62 16.31 14.97 12.51
N ALA A 63 16.66 13.76 12.07
CA ALA A 63 17.99 13.19 12.27
C ALA A 63 19.03 13.64 11.22
N GLY A 64 18.66 14.56 10.31
CA GLY A 64 19.55 15.06 9.26
C GLY A 64 19.76 14.09 8.09
N HIS A 65 18.94 13.03 7.99
CA HIS A 65 19.01 12.05 6.91
C HIS A 65 17.89 12.29 5.88
N PRO A 66 18.19 12.23 4.57
CA PRO A 66 17.15 12.33 3.55
C PRO A 66 16.24 11.10 3.61
N ALA A 67 14.93 11.32 3.57
CA ALA A 67 13.92 10.27 3.41
C ALA A 67 13.91 9.76 1.96
N SER A 68 15.01 9.11 1.55
CA SER A 68 15.18 8.62 0.18
C SER A 68 14.10 7.56 -0.15
N PRO A 69 13.69 7.43 -1.43
CA PRO A 69 12.69 6.42 -1.82
C PRO A 69 13.06 5.00 -1.41
N ASP A 70 14.34 4.62 -1.49
CA ASP A 70 14.82 3.29 -1.09
C ASP A 70 14.72 3.07 0.42
N THR A 71 15.17 4.05 1.21
CA THR A 71 15.08 4.01 2.68
C THR A 71 13.63 3.92 3.13
N MET A 72 12.74 4.72 2.53
CA MET A 72 11.32 4.69 2.85
C MET A 72 10.69 3.35 2.47
N ARG A 73 11.04 2.78 1.32
CA ARG A 73 10.58 1.45 0.91
C ARG A 73 10.96 0.38 1.95
N ARG A 74 12.24 0.34 2.38
CA ARG A 74 12.71 -0.61 3.40
C ARG A 74 12.00 -0.45 4.73
N VAL A 75 11.77 0.80 5.16
CA VAL A 75 11.02 1.09 6.38
C VAL A 75 9.58 0.62 6.26
N THR A 76 8.88 0.94 5.17
CA THR A 76 7.50 0.49 4.94
C THR A 76 7.42 -1.04 4.93
N THR A 77 8.31 -1.72 4.21
CA THR A 77 8.37 -3.20 4.19
C THR A 77 8.57 -3.79 5.58
N THR A 78 9.46 -3.21 6.39
CA THR A 78 9.68 -3.65 7.78
C THR A 78 8.43 -3.44 8.64
N LEU A 79 7.77 -2.29 8.54
CA LEU A 79 6.54 -2.00 9.29
C LEU A 79 5.39 -2.93 8.89
N GLU A 80 5.24 -3.20 7.59
CA GLU A 80 4.28 -4.17 7.06
C GLU A 80 4.55 -5.57 7.59
N ALA A 81 5.82 -5.98 7.63
CA ALA A 81 6.24 -7.27 8.12
C ALA A 81 5.90 -7.43 9.61
N LEU A 82 6.24 -6.45 10.45
CA LEU A 82 5.90 -6.46 11.88
C LEU A 82 4.39 -6.52 12.12
N ALA A 83 3.61 -5.76 11.34
CA ALA A 83 2.16 -5.83 11.39
C ALA A 83 1.63 -7.21 10.97
N THR A 84 2.34 -7.93 10.10
CA THR A 84 1.98 -9.28 9.62
C THR A 84 2.38 -10.39 10.59
N TYR A 85 3.54 -10.30 11.25
CA TYR A 85 3.98 -11.27 12.26
C TYR A 85 3.24 -11.10 13.58
N GLY A 86 2.98 -9.87 14.02
CA GLY A 86 2.31 -9.61 15.28
C GLY A 86 3.09 -10.10 16.50
N GLU A 87 2.40 -10.67 17.47
CA GLU A 87 2.96 -11.19 18.73
C GLU A 87 3.19 -12.71 18.69
N GLN A 88 3.47 -13.29 17.52
CA GLN A 88 3.77 -14.72 17.44
C GLN A 88 5.05 -15.07 18.23
N PRO A 89 5.18 -16.31 18.75
CA PRO A 89 6.34 -16.72 19.56
C PRO A 89 7.70 -16.49 18.89
N ASP A 90 7.77 -16.65 17.56
CA ASP A 90 8.97 -16.46 16.76
C ASP A 90 8.95 -15.12 15.96
N ALA A 91 8.01 -14.22 16.28
CA ALA A 91 7.90 -12.94 15.60
C ALA A 91 9.06 -11.99 15.95
N PRO A 92 9.57 -11.23 14.96
CA PRO A 92 10.51 -10.15 15.21
C PRO A 92 9.93 -9.12 16.19
N GLN A 93 10.65 -8.85 17.28
CA GLN A 93 10.17 -8.00 18.36
C GLN A 93 10.38 -6.50 18.03
N PRO A 94 9.31 -5.68 17.97
CA PRO A 94 9.43 -4.25 17.81
C PRO A 94 10.36 -3.62 18.85
N GLY A 95 11.19 -2.65 18.43
CA GLY A 95 12.13 -1.98 19.33
C GLY A 95 13.43 -2.73 19.61
N ARG A 96 13.56 -4.00 19.18
CA ARG A 96 14.76 -4.84 19.33
C ARG A 96 15.22 -5.48 18.02
N LEU A 97 14.87 -4.87 16.89
CA LEU A 97 15.25 -5.39 15.57
C LEU A 97 16.74 -5.18 15.30
N THR A 98 17.42 -6.25 14.89
CA THR A 98 18.86 -6.24 14.53
C THR A 98 19.09 -6.07 13.02
N ALA A 99 18.05 -6.29 12.21
CA ALA A 99 18.03 -6.10 10.76
C ALA A 99 16.63 -5.66 10.30
N ASP A 100 16.51 -5.27 9.03
CA ASP A 100 15.21 -5.07 8.39
C ASP A 100 14.46 -6.40 8.33
N VAL A 101 13.13 -6.32 8.41
CA VAL A 101 12.27 -7.51 8.48
C VAL A 101 11.48 -7.62 7.20
N ASP A 102 11.62 -8.75 6.51
CA ASP A 102 10.80 -9.05 5.35
C ASP A 102 9.46 -9.66 5.76
N PRO A 103 8.37 -9.36 5.04
CA PRO A 103 7.07 -9.95 5.32
C PRO A 103 7.13 -11.47 5.16
N PRO A 104 6.32 -12.23 5.93
CA PRO A 104 6.36 -13.67 5.85
C PRO A 104 6.03 -14.17 4.44
N GLY A 105 6.80 -15.14 3.96
CA GLY A 105 6.55 -15.84 2.71
C GLY A 105 5.32 -16.74 2.77
N PHE A 106 5.02 -17.44 1.67
CA PHE A 106 3.88 -18.36 1.57
C PHE A 106 3.86 -19.46 2.65
N GLU A 107 4.98 -19.75 3.30
CA GLU A 107 5.09 -20.71 4.40
C GLU A 107 4.28 -20.31 5.64
N ALA A 108 4.11 -19.01 5.92
CA ALA A 108 3.33 -18.57 7.07
C ALA A 108 1.81 -18.74 6.88
N LEU A 109 1.34 -18.82 5.63
CA LEU A 109 -0.06 -19.19 5.35
C LEU A 109 -0.34 -20.63 5.79
N ALA A 110 0.67 -21.51 5.79
CA ALA A 110 0.52 -22.89 6.28
C ALA A 110 0.31 -22.93 7.80
N ALA A 111 0.82 -21.94 8.55
CA ALA A 111 0.58 -21.79 9.99
C ALA A 111 -0.81 -21.21 10.32
N LEU A 112 -1.49 -20.58 9.35
CA LEU A 112 -2.84 -20.02 9.47
C LEU A 112 -3.96 -21.04 9.16
N VAL A 113 -3.61 -22.22 8.65
CA VAL A 113 -4.57 -23.31 8.44
C VAL A 113 -4.87 -23.97 9.80
N PRO A 114 -6.14 -24.11 10.20
CA PRO A 114 -6.50 -24.85 11.41
C PRO A 114 -5.84 -26.25 11.38
N ARG A 115 -5.11 -26.60 12.42
CA ARG A 115 -4.60 -27.97 12.64
C ARG A 115 -5.80 -28.88 12.95
N GLY A 116 -6.48 -29.30 11.90
CA GLY A 116 -7.61 -30.23 11.94
C GLY A 116 -7.65 -31.17 10.73
N ILE A 117 -6.62 -31.15 9.89
CA ILE A 117 -6.42 -32.14 8.84
C ILE A 117 -5.07 -32.78 9.12
N ASP A 118 -5.10 -33.93 9.78
CA ASP A 118 -3.95 -34.81 9.90
C ASP A 118 -3.46 -35.13 8.48
N ARG A 119 -2.44 -34.40 8.03
CA ARG A 119 -1.63 -34.81 6.90
C ARG A 119 -0.84 -36.02 7.36
N VAL A 120 -1.40 -37.20 7.08
CA VAL A 120 -0.74 -38.50 7.15
C VAL A 120 0.66 -38.34 6.55
N GLY A 121 1.67 -38.42 7.41
CA GLY A 121 3.06 -38.25 7.02
C GLY A 121 3.44 -39.26 5.95
N HIS A 122 3.86 -38.77 4.79
CA HIS A 122 4.64 -39.57 3.86
C HIS A 122 6.06 -39.71 4.42
N ARG A 123 6.22 -40.67 5.32
CA ARG A 123 7.51 -41.22 5.67
C ARG A 123 7.99 -42.01 4.46
N GLN A 124 8.93 -41.44 3.72
CA GLN A 124 9.64 -42.12 2.64
C GLN A 124 10.36 -43.33 3.25
N THR A 125 9.77 -44.51 3.08
CA THR A 125 10.45 -45.79 3.25
C THR A 125 10.88 -46.25 1.86
N PRO A 126 12.12 -46.75 1.68
CA PRO A 126 12.53 -47.28 0.40
C PRO A 126 11.65 -48.50 0.05
N PRO A 127 11.26 -48.68 -1.22
CA PRO A 127 10.32 -49.72 -1.60
C PRO A 127 10.95 -51.09 -1.35
N ARG A 128 10.33 -51.89 -0.48
CA ARG A 128 10.69 -53.30 -0.28
C ARG A 128 10.20 -54.06 -1.51
N VAL A 129 11.15 -54.59 -2.29
CA VAL A 129 10.89 -55.44 -3.46
C VAL A 129 10.09 -56.66 -3.01
N ILE A 130 8.87 -56.78 -3.52
CA ILE A 130 8.03 -57.96 -3.33
C ILE A 130 8.48 -58.98 -4.39
N PRO A 131 8.84 -60.23 -4.02
CA PRO A 131 9.14 -61.24 -5.02
C PRO A 131 7.88 -61.51 -5.86
N PHE A 132 8.03 -61.41 -7.19
CA PHE A 132 7.01 -61.74 -8.17
C PHE A 132 6.67 -63.23 -8.11
N ASN A 133 5.76 -63.61 -7.21
CA ASN A 133 5.14 -64.91 -7.27
C ASN A 133 4.01 -64.83 -8.30
N HIS A 134 4.25 -65.36 -9.51
CA HIS A 134 3.24 -65.45 -10.55
C HIS A 134 2.19 -66.48 -10.15
N PRO A 135 0.94 -66.08 -9.82
CA PRO A 135 -0.12 -67.04 -9.60
C PRO A 135 -0.50 -67.65 -10.95
N LYS A 136 -0.59 -68.99 -11.01
CA LYS A 136 -1.08 -69.70 -12.20
C LYS A 136 -2.45 -69.15 -12.61
N PRO A 137 -2.72 -68.97 -13.92
CA PRO A 137 -3.97 -68.40 -14.40
C PRO A 137 -5.12 -69.35 -14.07
N GLN A 138 -6.00 -68.93 -13.15
CA GLN A 138 -7.26 -69.62 -12.93
C GLN A 138 -8.23 -69.35 -14.09
N PRO A 139 -9.07 -70.33 -14.46
CA PRO A 139 -10.02 -70.19 -15.55
C PRO A 139 -10.98 -69.04 -15.25
N ARG A 140 -11.03 -68.06 -16.17
CA ARG A 140 -11.95 -66.91 -16.12
C ARG A 140 -13.38 -67.42 -16.01
N LYS A 141 -14.00 -67.26 -14.83
CA LYS A 141 -15.44 -67.38 -14.68
C LYS A 141 -16.10 -66.44 -15.70
N ARG A 142 -17.05 -66.98 -16.48
CA ARG A 142 -17.87 -66.18 -17.39
C ARG A 142 -18.52 -65.07 -16.57
N LYS A 143 -18.25 -63.81 -16.93
CA LYS A 143 -18.92 -62.62 -16.37
C LYS A 143 -20.41 -62.88 -16.33
N THR A 144 -20.98 -62.89 -15.14
CA THR A 144 -22.43 -62.99 -14.94
C THR A 144 -23.09 -61.74 -15.52
N SER A 145 -24.42 -61.74 -15.72
CA SER A 145 -25.12 -60.55 -16.20
C SER A 145 -24.90 -59.33 -15.30
N ASP A 146 -24.70 -59.56 -13.99
CA ASP A 146 -24.43 -58.51 -12.99
C ASP A 146 -23.13 -57.73 -13.26
N ASP A 147 -22.03 -58.41 -13.62
CA ASP A 147 -20.73 -57.75 -13.92
C ASP A 147 -20.82 -56.80 -15.14
N LYS A 148 -21.73 -57.07 -16.07
CA LYS A 148 -21.96 -56.21 -17.25
C LYS A 148 -22.85 -55.02 -16.91
N GLU A 149 -23.82 -55.18 -16.01
CA GLU A 149 -24.62 -54.06 -15.52
C GLU A 149 -23.79 -53.09 -14.68
N GLU A 150 -22.91 -53.61 -13.83
CA GLU A 150 -22.06 -52.81 -12.96
C GLU A 150 -21.03 -52.00 -13.76
N ALA A 151 -20.44 -52.60 -14.81
CA ALA A 151 -19.59 -51.90 -15.76
C ALA A 151 -20.33 -50.78 -16.53
N LYS A 152 -21.58 -51.01 -16.93
CA LYS A 152 -22.42 -49.97 -17.58
C LYS A 152 -22.76 -48.83 -16.62
N ARG A 153 -23.05 -49.14 -15.34
CA ARG A 153 -23.29 -48.11 -14.31
C ARG A 153 -22.05 -47.25 -14.08
N GLN A 154 -20.88 -47.86 -13.96
CA GLN A 154 -19.62 -47.14 -13.80
C GLN A 154 -19.29 -46.26 -15.02
N GLU A 155 -19.55 -46.74 -16.24
CA GLU A 155 -19.35 -45.94 -17.45
C GLU A 155 -20.33 -44.76 -17.54
N ALA A 156 -21.60 -44.97 -17.17
CA ALA A 156 -22.59 -43.91 -17.08
C ALA A 156 -22.21 -42.85 -16.03
N GLU A 157 -21.72 -43.27 -14.86
CA GLU A 157 -21.28 -42.37 -13.79
C GLU A 157 -20.04 -41.57 -14.21
N ARG A 158 -19.07 -42.20 -14.88
CA ARG A 158 -17.92 -41.51 -15.46
C ARG A 158 -18.34 -40.47 -16.50
N ARG A 159 -19.25 -40.82 -17.41
CA ARG A 159 -19.79 -39.87 -18.39
C ARG A 159 -20.53 -38.71 -17.73
N ALA A 160 -21.29 -38.97 -16.67
CA ALA A 160 -21.94 -37.92 -15.89
C ALA A 160 -20.92 -36.98 -15.25
N ARG A 161 -19.87 -37.51 -14.62
CA ARG A 161 -18.78 -36.71 -14.03
C ARG A 161 -18.01 -35.90 -15.10
N GLU A 162 -17.77 -36.47 -16.27
CA GLU A 162 -17.12 -35.77 -17.39
C GLU A 162 -17.98 -34.62 -17.93
N VAL A 163 -19.31 -34.78 -17.97
CA VAL A 163 -20.24 -33.70 -18.35
C VAL A 163 -20.26 -32.60 -17.30
N GLU A 164 -20.30 -32.96 -16.02
CA GLU A 164 -20.27 -32.01 -14.90
C GLU A 164 -18.96 -31.20 -14.92
N ALA A 165 -17.81 -31.88 -14.98
CA ALA A 165 -16.49 -31.23 -15.03
C ALA A 165 -16.33 -30.32 -16.27
N ARG A 166 -16.95 -30.67 -17.41
CA ARG A 166 -16.95 -29.80 -18.59
C ARG A 166 -17.82 -28.56 -18.42
N LYS A 167 -18.92 -28.65 -17.67
CA LYS A 167 -19.74 -27.47 -17.35
C LYS A 167 -19.00 -26.55 -16.40
N GLU A 168 -18.43 -27.10 -15.33
CA GLU A 168 -17.61 -26.35 -14.37
C GLU A 168 -16.43 -25.65 -15.06
N LEU A 169 -15.74 -26.34 -15.97
CA LEU A 169 -14.65 -25.73 -16.75
C LEU A 169 -15.15 -24.54 -17.59
N ARG A 170 -16.28 -24.68 -18.29
CA ARG A 170 -16.85 -23.59 -19.09
C ARG A 170 -17.26 -22.40 -18.23
N GLU A 171 -17.85 -22.64 -17.07
CA GLU A 171 -18.22 -21.59 -16.12
C GLU A 171 -16.98 -20.87 -15.59
N ALA A 172 -15.93 -21.61 -15.25
CA ALA A 172 -14.64 -21.05 -14.83
C ALA A 172 -13.96 -20.24 -15.94
N GLU A 173 -14.03 -20.69 -17.20
CA GLU A 173 -13.49 -19.97 -18.36
C GLU A 173 -14.24 -18.65 -18.61
N LEU A 174 -15.58 -18.65 -18.50
CA LEU A 174 -16.39 -17.45 -18.61
C LEU A 174 -16.07 -16.45 -17.49
N ALA A 175 -16.01 -16.92 -16.25
CA ALA A 175 -15.64 -16.09 -15.11
C ALA A 175 -14.23 -15.49 -15.27
N LEU A 176 -13.27 -16.26 -15.79
CA LEU A 176 -11.93 -15.78 -16.08
C LEU A 176 -11.92 -14.71 -17.18
N ALA A 177 -12.72 -14.88 -18.23
CA ALA A 177 -12.84 -13.90 -19.31
C ALA A 177 -13.42 -12.57 -18.80
N ASP A 178 -14.45 -12.62 -17.96
CA ASP A 178 -15.07 -11.44 -17.35
C ASP A 178 -14.13 -10.74 -16.37
N ALA A 179 -13.41 -11.51 -15.54
CA ALA A 179 -12.39 -10.98 -14.65
C ALA A 179 -11.27 -10.28 -15.43
N LYS A 180 -10.79 -10.86 -16.53
CA LYS A 180 -9.78 -10.24 -17.41
C LYS A 180 -10.28 -8.95 -18.03
N LYS A 181 -11.52 -8.91 -18.52
CA LYS A 181 -12.14 -7.71 -19.09
C LYS A 181 -12.28 -6.60 -18.05
N THR A 182 -12.69 -6.95 -16.84
CA THR A 182 -12.81 -6.01 -15.71
C THR A 182 -11.45 -5.45 -15.32
N ALA A 183 -10.43 -6.31 -15.20
CA ALA A 183 -9.06 -5.89 -14.91
C ALA A 183 -8.48 -4.98 -16.02
N ALA A 184 -8.76 -5.27 -17.29
CA ALA A 184 -8.33 -4.43 -18.41
C ALA A 184 -8.97 -3.03 -18.36
N ARG A 185 -10.29 -2.95 -18.06
CA ARG A 185 -10.99 -1.67 -17.88
C ARG A 185 -10.42 -0.87 -16.72
N ALA A 186 -10.27 -1.50 -15.55
CA ALA A 186 -9.70 -0.86 -14.37
C ALA A 186 -8.27 -0.32 -14.63
N ARG A 187 -7.44 -1.06 -15.37
CA ARG A 187 -6.10 -0.60 -15.78
C ARG A 187 -6.16 0.60 -16.73
N ALA A 188 -7.10 0.61 -17.68
CA ALA A 188 -7.29 1.75 -18.58
C ALA A 188 -7.76 2.99 -17.83
N GLU A 189 -8.72 2.84 -16.92
CA GLU A 189 -9.20 3.90 -16.04
C GLU A 189 -8.07 4.44 -15.14
N MET A 190 -7.29 3.56 -14.52
CA MET A 190 -6.12 3.96 -13.74
C MET A 190 -5.12 4.77 -14.58
N LYS A 191 -4.83 4.33 -15.81
CA LYS A 191 -3.91 5.05 -16.71
C LYS A 191 -4.43 6.44 -17.07
N THR A 192 -5.73 6.56 -17.36
CA THR A 192 -6.34 7.86 -17.67
C THR A 192 -6.39 8.78 -16.46
N ALA A 193 -6.70 8.26 -15.27
CA ALA A 193 -6.66 9.01 -14.01
C ALA A 193 -5.24 9.49 -13.69
N ALA A 194 -4.22 8.63 -13.83
CA ALA A 194 -2.82 9.00 -13.62
C ALA A 194 -2.35 10.08 -14.61
N ALA A 195 -2.76 10.00 -15.88
CA ALA A 195 -2.45 11.03 -16.87
C ALA A 195 -3.10 12.38 -16.52
N ARG A 196 -4.35 12.38 -16.05
CA ARG A 196 -5.05 13.59 -15.58
C ARG A 196 -4.38 14.19 -14.35
N ALA A 197 -4.00 13.37 -13.37
CA ALA A 197 -3.27 13.83 -12.19
C ALA A 197 -1.93 14.50 -12.58
N LYS A 198 -1.15 13.87 -13.45
CA LYS A 198 0.11 14.44 -13.96
C LYS A 198 -0.11 15.77 -14.71
N ALA A 199 -1.21 15.90 -15.45
CA ALA A 199 -1.55 17.15 -16.12
C ALA A 199 -1.93 18.24 -15.09
N ALA A 200 -2.71 17.89 -14.06
CA ALA A 200 -3.07 18.80 -12.98
C ALA A 200 -1.85 19.30 -12.19
N ASP A 201 -0.88 18.43 -11.90
CA ASP A 201 0.37 18.83 -11.22
C ASP A 201 1.21 19.80 -12.06
N LYS A 202 1.27 19.58 -13.39
CA LYS A 202 1.93 20.52 -14.30
C LYS A 202 1.22 21.87 -14.32
N THR A 203 -0.11 21.90 -14.30
CA THR A 203 -0.84 23.17 -14.24
C THR A 203 -0.63 23.87 -12.90
N LYS A 204 -0.61 23.12 -11.79
CA LYS A 204 -0.34 23.66 -10.45
C LYS A 204 1.03 24.33 -10.39
N THR A 205 2.08 23.63 -10.79
CA THR A 205 3.45 24.17 -10.79
C THR A 205 3.59 25.40 -11.71
N ALA A 206 2.93 25.41 -12.87
CA ALA A 206 2.90 26.59 -13.73
C ALA A 206 2.17 27.79 -13.09
N LEU A 207 1.08 27.55 -12.36
CA LEU A 207 0.35 28.58 -11.63
C LEU A 207 1.16 29.11 -10.44
N GLU A 208 1.84 28.24 -9.69
CA GLU A 208 2.72 28.64 -8.58
C GLU A 208 3.84 29.56 -9.08
N SER A 209 4.53 29.21 -10.18
CA SER A 209 5.56 30.07 -10.76
C SER A 209 5.01 31.42 -11.24
N ARG A 210 3.78 31.44 -11.80
CA ARG A 210 3.12 32.69 -12.19
C ARG A 210 2.76 33.53 -10.96
N PHE A 211 2.26 32.90 -9.91
CA PHE A 211 1.90 33.57 -8.67
C PHE A 211 3.12 34.20 -8.01
N GLU A 212 4.24 33.48 -7.92
CA GLU A 212 5.51 34.00 -7.39
C GLU A 212 5.98 35.24 -8.15
N LYS A 213 5.94 35.21 -9.49
CA LYS A 213 6.29 36.37 -10.33
C LYS A 213 5.37 37.56 -10.10
N LEU A 214 4.07 37.32 -9.96
CA LEU A 214 3.09 38.37 -9.70
C LEU A 214 3.30 38.98 -8.30
N THR A 215 3.59 38.17 -7.29
CA THR A 215 3.90 38.64 -5.94
C THR A 215 5.18 39.48 -5.95
N ALA A 216 6.25 39.02 -6.61
CA ALA A 216 7.49 39.79 -6.72
C ALA A 216 7.28 41.13 -7.45
N ALA A 217 6.49 41.14 -8.53
CA ALA A 217 6.15 42.37 -9.25
C ALA A 217 5.33 43.33 -8.38
N ALA A 218 4.38 42.82 -7.59
CA ALA A 218 3.59 43.62 -6.66
C ALA A 218 4.46 44.22 -5.53
N GLU A 219 5.43 43.46 -5.02
CA GLU A 219 6.39 43.96 -4.01
C GLU A 219 7.30 45.05 -4.58
N ALA A 220 7.85 44.85 -5.79
CA ALA A 220 8.64 45.86 -6.47
C ALA A 220 7.84 47.16 -6.69
N ALA A 221 6.60 47.05 -7.17
CA ALA A 221 5.73 48.22 -7.35
C ALA A 221 5.44 48.94 -6.03
N ARG A 222 5.28 48.23 -4.91
CA ARG A 222 5.13 48.83 -3.58
C ARG A 222 6.40 49.54 -3.11
N GLN A 223 7.57 48.97 -3.37
CA GLN A 223 8.84 49.60 -3.03
C GLN A 223 9.07 50.88 -3.85
N ASP A 224 8.78 50.84 -5.15
CA ASP A 224 8.85 52.02 -6.01
C ASP A 224 7.87 53.11 -5.56
N ALA A 225 6.63 52.75 -5.24
CA ALA A 225 5.64 53.71 -4.72
C ALA A 225 6.13 54.39 -3.43
N ARG A 226 6.76 53.63 -2.51
CA ARG A 226 7.35 54.18 -1.29
C ARG A 226 8.51 55.13 -1.57
N ARG A 227 9.40 54.77 -2.49
CA ARG A 227 10.54 55.61 -2.90
C ARG A 227 10.08 56.90 -3.57
N VAL A 228 9.05 56.84 -4.42
CA VAL A 228 8.46 58.02 -5.05
C VAL A 228 7.78 58.90 -3.99
N ALA A 229 7.06 58.30 -3.04
CA ALA A 229 6.46 59.04 -1.93
C ALA A 229 7.51 59.75 -1.07
N SER A 230 8.61 59.08 -0.70
CA SER A 230 9.69 59.70 0.08
C SER A 230 10.36 60.85 -0.66
N HIS A 231 10.64 60.68 -1.97
CA HIS A 231 11.18 61.78 -2.77
C HIS A 231 10.21 62.96 -2.92
N ALA A 232 8.91 62.69 -3.01
CA ALA A 232 7.90 63.74 -3.05
C ALA A 232 7.85 64.52 -1.72
N GLU A 233 7.97 63.84 -0.58
CA GLU A 233 8.04 64.46 0.74
C GLU A 233 9.31 65.30 0.92
N GLU A 234 10.48 64.78 0.52
CA GLU A 234 11.74 65.53 0.51
C GLU A 234 11.65 66.80 -0.35
N ALA A 235 11.07 66.68 -1.56
CA ALA A 235 10.88 67.81 -2.46
C ALA A 235 9.92 68.86 -1.88
N ALA A 236 8.82 68.44 -1.24
CA ALA A 236 7.89 69.34 -0.56
C ALA A 236 8.58 70.10 0.59
N GLN A 237 9.36 69.40 1.42
CA GLN A 237 10.12 70.03 2.51
C GLN A 237 11.14 71.05 1.98
N ALA A 238 11.83 70.75 0.88
CA ALA A 238 12.78 71.67 0.27
C ALA A 238 12.11 72.94 -0.27
N VAL A 239 10.88 72.82 -0.80
CA VAL A 239 10.07 73.99 -1.21
C VAL A 239 9.71 74.83 0.00
N ASP A 240 9.18 74.23 1.07
CA ASP A 240 8.83 74.93 2.30
C ASP A 240 10.04 75.67 2.91
N ASP A 241 11.22 75.05 2.91
CA ASP A 241 12.47 75.65 3.38
C ASP A 241 12.89 76.85 2.51
N ALA A 242 12.78 76.72 1.18
CA ALA A 242 13.08 77.79 0.25
C ALA A 242 12.12 78.98 0.39
N GLU A 243 10.82 78.73 0.57
CA GLU A 243 9.81 79.76 0.82
C GLU A 243 10.11 80.53 2.11
N ARG A 244 10.48 79.83 3.19
CA ARG A 244 10.91 80.45 4.45
C ARG A 244 12.15 81.32 4.27
N ALA A 245 13.16 80.84 3.55
CA ALA A 245 14.38 81.59 3.28
C ALA A 245 14.09 82.87 2.47
N VAL A 246 13.25 82.79 1.43
CA VAL A 246 12.81 83.95 0.64
C VAL A 246 12.07 84.97 1.50
N LYS A 247 11.17 84.51 2.38
CA LYS A 247 10.45 85.41 3.30
C LYS A 247 11.42 86.17 4.21
N ILE A 248 12.37 85.48 4.83
CA ILE A 248 13.39 86.10 5.70
C ILE A 248 14.23 87.12 4.90
N ALA A 249 14.66 86.78 3.68
CA ALA A 249 15.43 87.69 2.84
C ALA A 249 14.64 88.96 2.46
N ARG A 250 13.34 88.82 2.17
CA ARG A 250 12.44 89.95 1.90
C ARG A 250 12.24 90.85 3.11
N GLU A 251 12.14 90.29 4.31
CA GLU A 251 12.03 91.06 5.56
C GLU A 251 13.32 91.87 5.82
N LYS A 252 14.50 91.27 5.60
CA LYS A 252 15.80 91.97 5.74
C LYS A 252 15.99 93.14 4.76
N LEU A 253 15.36 93.12 3.59
CA LEU A 253 15.42 94.23 2.62
C LEU A 253 14.48 95.39 2.97
N LYS A 254 13.54 95.18 3.89
CA LYS A 254 12.54 96.19 4.29
C LYS A 254 12.89 96.91 5.60
N GLY A 255 13.82 96.39 6.38
CA GLY A 255 14.35 97.02 7.60
C GLY A 255 15.70 97.67 7.33
#